data_AF-A0A0C9N1N9-F1
#
_entry.id   AF-A0A0C9N1N9-F1
#
_cell.length_a   1.000
_cell.length_b   1.000
_cell.length_c   1.000
_cell.angle_alpha   90.00
_cell.angle_beta   90.00
_cell.angle_gamma   90.00
#
_symmetry.space_group_name_H-M   'P 1'
#
loop_
_entity.id
_entity.type
_entity.pdbx_description
1 polymer ?
#
loop_
_entity_poly.entity_id
_entity_poly.type
_entity_poly.pdbx_seq_one_letter_code
_entity_poly.pdbx_strand_id
1 'polypeptide(L)' 'MAFYCYILRCSDGSFYTGHTENLEHRIAQHQSGEIPCYTQTRRPVTLTWSQDFPPPVTNPYPQNARSKAGPASRNRP' A
#
# COMPACT_ATOMS: atom_id res chain seq x y z
N MET A 1 1.49 5.68 -7.73
CA MET A 1 0.84 4.54 -8.41
C MET A 1 -0.13 3.85 -7.46
N ALA A 2 -1.08 3.08 -7.98
CA ALA A 2 -1.91 2.22 -7.14
C ALA A 2 -1.05 1.10 -6.49
N PHE A 3 -1.43 0.66 -5.29
CA PHE A 3 -0.81 -0.49 -4.63
C PHE A 3 -1.83 -1.61 -4.48
N TYR A 4 -1.38 -2.85 -4.50
CA TYR A 4 -2.22 -4.03 -4.33
C TYR A 4 -1.94 -4.70 -2.99
N CYS A 5 -2.97 -5.08 -2.27
CA CYS A 5 -2.89 -6.12 -1.24
C CYS A 5 -3.35 -7.44 -1.83
N TYR A 6 -2.72 -8.54 -1.45
CA TYR A 6 -3.04 -9.87 -1.99
C TYR A 6 -2.92 -10.97 -0.94
N ILE A 7 -3.65 -12.06 -1.17
CA ILE A 7 -3.61 -13.29 -0.39
C ILE A 7 -3.31 -14.46 -1.34
N LEU A 8 -2.28 -15.23 -0.99
CA LEU A 8 -1.90 -16.47 -1.66
C LEU A 8 -2.26 -17.66 -0.77
N ARG A 9 -2.77 -18.72 -1.39
CA ARG A 9 -2.89 -20.04 -0.75
C ARG A 9 -1.71 -20.91 -1.16
N CYS A 10 -1.00 -21.44 -0.17
CA CYS A 10 0.14 -22.33 -0.32
C CYS A 10 -0.30 -23.79 -0.49
N SER A 11 0.63 -24.67 -0.88
CA SER A 11 0.35 -26.09 -1.10
C SER A 11 -0.01 -26.87 0.17
N ASP A 12 0.46 -26.41 1.32
CA ASP A 12 0.11 -26.95 2.64
C ASP A 12 -1.26 -26.45 3.15
N GLY A 13 -1.97 -25.63 2.36
CA GLY A 13 -3.24 -25.02 2.72
C GLY A 13 -3.10 -23.77 3.58
N SER A 14 -1.89 -23.35 3.95
CA SER A 14 -1.66 -22.08 4.64
C SER A 14 -1.91 -20.88 3.73
N PHE A 15 -2.06 -19.70 4.34
CA PHE A 15 -2.24 -18.44 3.62
C PHE A 15 -1.06 -17.51 3.86
N TYR A 16 -0.65 -16.81 2.80
CA TYR A 16 0.35 -15.75 2.84
C TYR A 16 -0.26 -14.45 2.36
N THR A 17 -0.05 -13.37 3.11
CA THR A 17 -0.54 -12.03 2.77
C THR A 17 0.63 -11.11 2.44
N GLY A 18 0.46 -10.26 1.42
CA GLY A 18 1.47 -9.28 1.04
C GLY A 18 0.88 -8.08 0.33
N HIS A 19 1.74 -7.11 0.01
CA HIS A 19 1.39 -5.98 -0.83
C HIS A 19 2.49 -5.68 -1.84
N THR A 20 2.13 -5.10 -2.98
CA THR A 20 3.07 -4.77 -4.07
C THR A 20 2.47 -3.71 -4.99
N GLU A 21 3.30 -2.98 -5.72
CA GLU A 21 2.84 -2.11 -6.81
C GLU A 21 2.62 -2.87 -8.13
N ASN A 22 3.25 -4.04 -8.27
CA ASN A 22 3.11 -4.91 -9.44
C ASN A 22 2.70 -6.33 -8.99
N LEU A 23 1.40 -6.61 -9.05
CA LEU A 23 0.81 -7.86 -8.58
C LEU A 23 1.27 -9.06 -9.40
N GLU A 24 1.20 -8.98 -10.73
CA GLU A 24 1.53 -10.08 -11.63
C GLU A 24 2.99 -10.51 -11.48
N HIS A 25 3.92 -9.55 -11.51
CA HIS A 25 5.34 -9.82 -11.33
C HIS A 25 5.59 -10.48 -9.97
N ARG A 26 4.94 -9.99 -8.90
CA ARG A 26 5.14 -10.54 -7.56
C ARG A 26 4.61 -11.96 -7.42
N ILE A 27 3.46 -12.28 -8.03
CA ILE A 27 2.93 -13.65 -8.05
C ILE A 27 3.88 -14.57 -8.81
N ALA A 28 4.41 -14.14 -9.96
CA ALA A 28 5.38 -14.92 -10.72
C ALA A 28 6.63 -15.24 -9.89
N GLN A 29 7.16 -14.27 -9.13
CA GLN A 29 8.29 -14.48 -8.22
C GLN A 29 7.98 -15.49 -7.10
N HIS A 30 6.76 -15.45 -6.53
CA HIS A 30 6.34 -16.44 -5.54
C HIS A 30 6.16 -17.84 -6.14
N GLN A 31 5.68 -17.95 -7.38
CA GLN A 31 5.54 -19.22 -8.10
C GLN A 31 6.90 -19.82 -8.50
N SER A 32 7.82 -19.00 -9.01
CA SER A 32 9.17 -19.44 -9.37
C SER A 32 10.04 -19.73 -8.15
N GLY A 33 9.69 -19.18 -6.98
CA GLY A 33 10.49 -19.27 -5.76
C GLY A 33 11.77 -18.45 -5.82
N GLU A 34 11.79 -17.42 -6.66
CA GLU A 34 12.92 -16.50 -6.83
C GLU A 34 13.27 -15.75 -5.54
N ILE A 35 12.25 -15.47 -4.72
CA ILE A 35 12.43 -14.75 -3.46
C ILE A 35 12.52 -15.75 -2.30
N PRO A 36 13.58 -15.69 -1.47
CA PRO A 36 13.64 -16.44 -0.22
C PRO A 36 12.62 -15.87 0.77
N CYS A 37 11.45 -16.48 0.84
CA CYS A 37 10.35 -16.04 1.68
C CYS A 37 9.47 -17.22 2.11
N TYR A 38 8.45 -16.94 2.94
CA TYR A 38 7.54 -17.94 3.50
C TYR A 38 6.94 -18.88 2.44
N THR A 39 6.63 -18.36 1.25
CA THR A 39 6.01 -19.15 0.18
C THR A 39 7.02 -20.01 -0.60
N GLN A 40 8.33 -19.74 -0.52
CA GLN A 40 9.35 -20.40 -1.35
C GLN A 40 9.37 -21.92 -1.13
N THR A 41 9.20 -22.37 0.11
CA THR A 41 9.17 -23.80 0.49
C THR A 41 7.78 -24.41 0.41
N ARG A 42 6.73 -23.62 0.12
CA ARG A 42 5.31 -24.01 0.17
C ARG A 42 4.58 -23.82 -1.17
N ARG A 43 5.33 -23.99 -2.25
CA ARG A 43 4.80 -23.96 -3.63
C ARG A 43 4.11 -25.28 -4.00
N PRO A 44 3.22 -25.31 -5.01
CA PRO A 44 2.72 -24.15 -5.76
C PRO A 44 1.85 -23.21 -4.91
N VAL A 45 1.82 -21.94 -5.27
CA VAL A 45 0.92 -20.94 -4.66
C VAL A 45 -0.17 -20.54 -5.63
N THR A 46 -1.36 -20.28 -5.11
CA THR A 46 -2.52 -19.81 -5.88
C THR A 46 -2.96 -18.45 -5.36
N LEU A 47 -3.19 -17.47 -6.24
CA LEU A 47 -3.81 -16.21 -5.86
C LEU A 47 -5.28 -16.47 -5.52
N THR A 48 -5.68 -16.22 -4.27
CA THR A 48 -7.08 -16.39 -3.83
C THR A 48 -7.82 -15.08 -3.72
N TRP A 49 -7.11 -13.98 -3.49
CA TRP A 49 -7.71 -12.66 -3.35
C TRP A 49 -6.70 -11.55 -3.65
N SER A 50 -7.17 -10.46 -4.22
CA SER A 50 -6.41 -9.22 -4.37
C SER A 50 -7.33 -8.00 -4.37
N GLN A 51 -6.83 -6.87 -3.87
CA GLN A 51 -7.51 -5.57 -3.90
C GLN A 51 -6.51 -4.47 -4.27
N ASP A 52 -6.90 -3.60 -5.19
CA ASP A 52 -6.17 -2.38 -5.51
C ASP A 52 -6.55 -1.23 -4.57
N PHE A 53 -5.59 -0.35 -4.33
CA PHE A 53 -5.74 0.83 -3.49
C PHE A 53 -5.09 2.03 -4.17
N PRO A 54 -5.69 3.23 -4.03
CA PRO A 54 -5.07 4.46 -4.50
C PRO A 54 -3.77 4.74 -3.74
N PRO A 55 -2.83 5.49 -4.34
CA PRO A 55 -1.64 5.94 -3.64
C PRO A 55 -1.99 6.70 -2.36
N PRO A 56 -1.13 6.67 -1.34
CA PRO A 56 -1.30 7.50 -0.15
C PRO A 56 -1.49 8.96 -0.58
N VAL A 57 -2.61 9.56 -0.20
CA VAL A 57 -2.80 11.00 -0.37
C VAL A 57 -1.84 11.71 0.57
N THR A 58 -0.77 12.28 0.02
CA THR A 58 0.17 13.05 0.81
C THR A 58 -0.49 14.39 1.14
N ASN A 59 -0.87 14.57 2.40
CA ASN A 59 -1.47 15.76 3.00
C ASN A 59 -2.88 16.15 2.50
N PRO A 60 -3.96 15.79 3.22
CA PRO A 60 -5.31 16.27 2.92
C PRO A 60 -5.55 17.74 3.31
N TYR A 61 -4.62 18.40 4.01
CA TYR A 61 -4.75 19.80 4.40
C TYR A 61 -4.17 20.74 3.32
N PRO A 62 -4.99 21.60 2.68
CA PRO A 62 -4.47 22.60 1.75
C PRO A 62 -3.57 23.59 2.48
N GLN A 63 -2.34 23.76 1.99
CA GLN A 63 -1.30 24.63 2.56
C GLN A 63 -1.57 26.14 2.40
N ASN A 64 -2.77 26.53 1.95
CA ASN A 64 -3.14 27.92 1.73
C ASN A 64 -4.27 28.40 2.65
N ALA A 65 -4.19 28.10 3.95
CA ALA A 65 -4.75 29.00 4.95
C ALA A 65 -3.89 30.28 5.01
N ARG A 66 -3.95 31.11 3.96
CA ARG A 66 -3.49 32.49 4.04
C ARG A 66 -4.36 33.16 5.10
N SER A 67 -3.80 33.38 6.29
CA SER A 67 -4.34 34.31 7.25
C SER A 67 -4.49 35.66 6.54
N LYS A 68 -5.73 36.05 6.22
CA LYS A 68 -5.98 37.45 5.92
C LYS A 68 -5.72 38.20 7.23
N ALA A 69 -4.62 38.94 7.26
CA ALA A 69 -4.41 39.98 8.24
C ALA A 69 -5.63 40.92 8.21
N GLY A 70 -6.34 41.02 9.32
CA GLY A 70 -7.20 42.17 9.61
C GLY A 70 -6.34 43.26 10.25
N PRO A 71 -6.43 44.53 9.83
CA PRO A 71 -5.78 45.61 10.56
C PRO A 71 -6.65 46.06 11.75
N ALA A 72 -6.03 46.83 12.65
CA ALA A 72 -6.61 47.59 13.77
C ALA A 72 -6.78 46.79 15.09
N SER A 73 -6.47 47.33 16.26
CA SER A 73 -6.36 48.73 16.67
C SER A 73 -5.33 48.86 17.79
N ARG A 74 -4.43 49.86 17.71
CA ARG A 74 -3.77 50.40 18.91
C ARG A 74 -4.87 50.97 19.80
N ASN A 75 -4.91 50.60 21.07
CA ASN A 75 -5.38 51.50 22.10
C ASN A 75 -4.53 51.29 23.36
N ARG A 76 -3.87 52.37 23.73
CA ARG A 76 -3.02 52.57 24.90
C ARG A 76 -3.87 53.27 25.96
N PRO A 77 -3.83 52.83 27.23
CA PRO A 77 -3.75 53.75 28.36
C PRO A 77 -2.28 53.95 28.77
#